data_AF-A0A848V6B2-F1
#
_entry.id   AF-A0A848V6B2-F1
#
_cell.length_a   1.000
_cell.length_b   1.000
_cell.length_c   1.000
_cell.angle_alpha   90.00
_cell.angle_beta   90.00
_cell.angle_gamma   90.00
#
_symmetry.space_group_name_H-M   'P 1'
#
loop_
_entity.id
_entity.type
_entity.pdbx_description
1 polymer ?
#
loop_
_entity_poly.entity_id
_entity_poly.type
_entity_poly.pdbx_seq_one_letter_code
_entity_poly.pdbx_strand_id
1 'polypeptide(L)'
;MSVALGILASWVASALFIGAYYHHVPSPAGLPVFKSWAASLAVPLLSLIIGIGLAARHRFFDSRMDGSAPDKGDPLDIILRYNQNTMEQLVIFAGAAALALALMPETAARLLPGMSLWFGVMRLAFYLGYKKSPTLRAFGFAGTFHPTLLLFFAALGSLIASHG
;
A
#
# COMPACT_ATOMS: atom_id res chain seq x y z
N MET A 1 9.47 -3.83 -19.98
CA MET A 1 8.49 -4.69 -19.28
C MET A 1 7.09 -4.15 -19.58
N SER A 2 6.18 -4.99 -20.09
CA SER A 2 4.79 -4.59 -20.30
C SER A 2 4.06 -4.41 -18.97
N VAL A 3 2.96 -3.65 -18.98
CA VAL A 3 2.11 -3.46 -17.78
C VAL A 3 1.62 -4.81 -17.24
N ALA A 4 1.16 -5.70 -18.14
CA ALA A 4 0.69 -7.04 -17.78
C ALA A 4 1.77 -7.87 -17.07
N LEU A 5 3.00 -7.88 -17.58
CA LEU A 5 4.10 -8.60 -16.94
C LEU A 5 4.44 -8.02 -15.56
N GLY A 6 4.38 -6.69 -15.41
CA GLY A 6 4.56 -6.04 -14.11
C GLY A 6 3.49 -6.42 -13.09
N ILE A 7 2.22 -6.54 -13.52
CA ILE A 7 1.12 -6.98 -12.66
C ILE A 7 1.32 -8.45 -12.23
N LEU A 8 1.60 -9.33 -13.18
CA LEU A 8 1.81 -10.76 -12.90
C LEU A 8 3.00 -10.99 -11.95
N ALA A 9 4.12 -10.32 -12.20
CA ALA A 9 5.27 -10.38 -11.31
C ALA A 9 4.93 -9.88 -9.89
N SER A 10 4.08 -8.86 -9.80
CA SER A 10 3.64 -8.31 -8.52
C SER A 10 2.76 -9.28 -7.74
N TRP A 11 1.88 -10.04 -8.41
CA TRP A 11 1.09 -11.08 -7.76
C TRP A 11 1.96 -12.18 -7.17
N VAL A 12 2.93 -12.67 -7.94
CA VAL A 12 3.88 -13.69 -7.47
C VAL A 12 4.68 -13.15 -6.28
N ALA A 13 5.24 -11.95 -6.39
CA ALA A 13 6.02 -11.34 -5.31
C ALA A 13 5.17 -11.12 -4.04
N SER A 14 3.93 -10.66 -4.19
CA SER A 14 3.01 -10.44 -3.08
C SER A 14 2.62 -11.76 -2.39
N ALA A 15 2.30 -12.80 -3.17
CA ALA A 15 1.96 -14.11 -2.63
C ALA A 15 3.15 -14.73 -1.87
N LEU A 16 4.36 -14.64 -2.44
CA LEU A 16 5.58 -15.13 -1.80
C LEU A 16 5.88 -14.36 -0.51
N PHE A 17 5.86 -13.03 -0.54
CA PHE A 17 6.20 -12.23 0.64
C PHE A 17 5.16 -12.36 1.76
N ILE A 18 3.87 -12.15 1.44
CA ILE A 18 2.80 -12.19 2.43
C ILE A 18 2.59 -13.62 2.93
N GLY A 19 2.68 -14.62 2.06
CA GLY A 19 2.61 -16.03 2.43
C GLY A 19 3.78 -16.43 3.34
N ALA A 20 5.01 -16.08 2.96
CA ALA A 20 6.18 -16.33 3.82
C ALA A 20 6.04 -15.64 5.17
N TYR A 21 5.60 -14.38 5.20
CA TYR A 21 5.31 -13.65 6.44
C TYR A 21 4.29 -14.40 7.30
N TYR A 22 3.15 -14.78 6.72
CA TYR A 22 2.08 -15.46 7.43
C TYR A 22 2.54 -16.76 8.08
N HIS A 23 3.36 -17.55 7.38
CA HIS A 23 3.82 -18.85 7.88
C HIS A 23 4.99 -18.77 8.87
N HIS A 24 5.90 -17.81 8.72
CA HIS A 24 7.16 -17.77 9.48
C HIS A 24 7.19 -16.72 10.58
N VAL A 25 6.33 -15.70 10.52
CA VAL A 25 6.28 -14.66 11.56
C VAL A 25 5.17 -15.01 12.56
N PRO A 26 5.48 -15.09 13.87
CA PRO A 26 4.48 -15.34 14.89
C PRO A 26 3.37 -14.28 14.87
N SER A 27 2.13 -14.72 15.07
CA SER A 27 0.99 -13.80 15.20
C SER A 27 1.18 -12.91 16.43
N PRO A 28 0.92 -11.59 16.35
CA PRO A 28 0.90 -10.70 17.51
C PRO A 28 -0.40 -10.91 18.32
N ALA A 29 -0.68 -12.15 18.70
CA ALA A 29 -1.92 -12.57 19.34
C ALA A 29 -2.20 -11.74 20.61
N GLY A 30 -3.47 -11.44 20.85
CA GLY A 30 -3.92 -10.73 22.05
C GLY A 30 -3.84 -9.20 22.00
N LEU A 31 -3.39 -8.60 20.88
CA LEU A 31 -3.51 -7.14 20.71
C LEU A 31 -4.98 -6.73 20.53
N PRO A 32 -5.46 -5.69 21.24
CA PRO A 32 -6.77 -5.09 20.99
C PRO A 32 -6.95 -4.69 19.52
N VAL A 33 -8.14 -4.90 18.96
CA VAL A 33 -8.47 -4.64 17.54
C VAL A 33 -7.99 -3.26 17.08
N PHE A 34 -8.27 -2.21 17.85
CA PHE A 34 -7.86 -0.85 17.49
C PHE A 34 -6.33 -0.69 17.43
N LYS A 35 -5.59 -1.33 18.35
CA LYS A 35 -4.12 -1.28 18.34
C LYS A 35 -3.56 -2.03 17.13
N SER A 36 -4.14 -3.19 16.78
CA SER A 36 -3.76 -3.95 15.58
C SER A 36 -4.02 -3.14 14.31
N TRP A 37 -5.17 -2.47 14.23
CA TRP A 37 -5.49 -1.58 13.12
C TRP A 37 -4.51 -0.42 13.01
N ALA A 38 -4.32 0.35 14.08
CA ALA A 38 -3.42 1.50 14.11
C ALA A 38 -1.97 1.11 13.77
N ALA A 39 -1.47 0.00 14.32
CA ALA A 39 -0.13 -0.51 14.03
C ALA A 39 0.03 -0.89 12.55
N SER A 40 -1.01 -1.47 11.92
CA SER A 40 -0.99 -1.82 10.50
C SER A 40 -0.88 -0.60 9.57
N LEU A 41 -1.26 0.59 10.03
CA LEU A 41 -1.18 1.81 9.23
C LEU A 41 0.19 2.50 9.28
N ALA A 42 1.07 2.10 10.20
CA ALA A 42 2.33 2.80 10.46
C ALA A 42 3.21 2.94 9.20
N VAL A 43 3.46 1.83 8.49
CA VAL A 43 4.32 1.84 7.29
C VAL A 43 3.64 2.51 6.07
N PRO A 44 2.34 2.24 5.78
CA PRO A 44 1.59 3.01 4.79
C PRO A 44 1.60 4.53 5.03
N LEU A 45 1.37 4.97 6.27
CA LEU A 45 1.41 6.39 6.65
C LEU A 45 2.82 6.96 6.49
N LEU A 46 3.84 6.24 6.93
CA LEU A 46 5.24 6.65 6.75
C LEU A 46 5.57 6.84 5.27
N SER A 47 5.08 5.94 4.40
CA SER A 47 5.28 6.02 2.95
C SER A 47 4.67 7.29 2.35
N LEU A 48 3.49 7.71 2.85
CA LEU A 48 2.84 8.96 2.46
C LEU A 48 3.58 10.18 3.03
N ILE A 49 3.98 10.15 4.30
CA ILE A 49 4.75 11.22 4.97
C ILE A 49 6.04 11.49 4.21
N ILE A 50 6.78 10.44 3.84
CA ILE A 50 8.01 10.58 3.05
C ILE A 50 7.71 11.26 1.71
N GLY A 51 6.67 10.84 1.00
CA GLY A 51 6.31 11.45 -0.28
C GLY A 51 5.88 12.91 -0.17
N ILE A 52 5.14 13.27 0.88
CA ILE A 52 4.79 14.66 1.20
C ILE A 52 6.05 15.47 1.48
N GLY A 53 6.99 14.94 2.28
CA GLY A 53 8.27 15.58 2.57
C GLY A 53 9.12 15.80 1.31
N LEU A 54 9.15 14.84 0.39
CA LEU A 54 9.82 14.97 -0.91
C LEU A 54 9.17 16.07 -1.77
N ALA A 55 7.84 16.16 -1.81
CA ALA A 55 7.14 17.21 -2.53
C ALA A 55 7.40 18.60 -1.92
N ALA A 56 7.37 18.70 -0.60
CA ALA A 56 7.68 19.92 0.14
C ALA A 56 9.10 20.39 -0.16
N ARG A 57 10.08 19.48 -0.18
CA ARG A 57 11.47 19.80 -0.54
C ARG A 57 11.55 20.46 -1.93
N HIS A 58 10.93 19.89 -2.94
CA HIS A 58 10.94 20.47 -4.29
C HIS A 58 10.25 21.84 -4.35
N ARG A 59 9.15 22.04 -3.62
CA ARG A 59 8.46 23.34 -3.61
C ARG A 59 9.26 24.44 -2.93
N PHE A 60 9.81 24.16 -1.75
CA PHE A 60 10.48 25.17 -0.94
C PHE A 60 11.91 25.47 -1.38
N PHE A 61 12.63 24.49 -1.94
CA PHE A 61 14.05 24.66 -2.26
C PHE A 61 14.34 24.81 -3.76
N ASP A 62 13.43 24.42 -4.66
CA ASP A 62 13.62 24.56 -6.11
C ASP A 62 12.77 25.70 -6.72
N SER A 63 12.41 26.70 -5.92
CA SER A 63 11.72 27.94 -6.35
C SER A 63 10.32 27.76 -6.99
N ARG A 64 9.63 26.65 -6.73
CA ARG A 64 8.21 26.41 -7.15
C ARG A 64 7.20 26.67 -6.02
N MET A 65 7.46 27.72 -5.24
CA MET A 65 6.58 28.12 -4.13
C MET A 65 5.26 28.74 -4.62
N ASP A 66 5.20 29.18 -5.87
CA ASP A 66 4.02 29.77 -6.50
C ASP A 66 2.83 28.78 -6.66
N GLY A 67 3.07 27.50 -6.43
CA GLY A 67 2.06 26.46 -6.50
C GLY A 67 1.70 26.03 -7.92
N SER A 68 2.48 26.46 -8.92
CA SER A 68 2.32 26.06 -10.32
C SER A 68 2.35 24.52 -10.49
N ALA A 69 1.60 24.05 -11.48
CA ALA A 69 1.62 22.63 -11.84
C ALA A 69 2.97 22.29 -12.49
N PRO A 70 3.65 21.20 -12.06
CA PRO A 70 4.88 20.76 -12.69
C PRO A 70 4.61 20.22 -14.09
N ASP A 71 5.59 20.35 -14.98
CA ASP A 71 5.56 19.73 -16.30
C ASP A 71 5.48 18.19 -16.20
N LYS A 72 4.88 17.56 -17.20
CA LYS A 72 4.76 16.10 -17.23
C LYS A 72 6.14 15.44 -17.21
N GLY A 73 6.35 14.53 -16.26
CA GLY A 73 7.62 13.81 -16.11
C GLY A 73 8.67 14.56 -15.29
N ASP A 74 8.39 15.78 -14.86
CA ASP A 74 9.19 16.48 -13.86
C ASP A 74 9.25 15.68 -12.54
N PRO A 75 10.36 15.73 -11.77
CA PRO A 75 10.44 15.05 -10.48
C PRO A 75 9.27 15.37 -9.54
N LEU A 76 8.81 16.62 -9.48
CA LEU A 76 7.66 17.02 -8.68
C LEU A 76 6.35 16.42 -9.21
N ASP A 77 6.15 16.33 -10.53
CA ASP A 77 4.97 15.65 -11.11
C ASP A 77 4.91 14.19 -10.68
N ILE A 78 6.04 13.46 -10.76
CA ILE A 78 6.12 12.06 -10.34
C ILE A 78 5.82 11.91 -8.85
N ILE A 79 6.37 12.78 -8.00
CA ILE A 79 6.15 12.72 -6.55
C ILE A 79 4.70 13.05 -6.19
N LEU A 80 4.08 14.04 -6.83
CA LEU A 80 2.67 14.37 -6.59
C LEU A 80 1.75 13.21 -7.00
N ARG A 81 2.03 12.54 -8.12
CA ARG A 81 1.30 11.33 -8.54
C ARG A 81 1.52 10.16 -7.58
N TYR A 82 2.73 10.01 -7.04
CA TYR A 82 3.02 9.04 -5.99
C TYR A 82 2.21 9.34 -4.73
N ASN A 83 2.12 10.60 -4.29
CA ASN A 83 1.36 11.01 -3.11
C ASN A 83 -0.14 10.73 -3.29
N GLN A 84 -0.71 11.14 -4.41
CA GLN A 84 -2.11 10.90 -4.73
C GLN A 84 -2.42 9.40 -4.72
N ASN A 85 -1.61 8.60 -5.41
CA ASN A 85 -1.82 7.16 -5.45
C ASN A 85 -1.63 6.51 -4.08
N THR A 86 -0.64 6.95 -3.30
CA THR A 86 -0.39 6.40 -1.97
C THR A 86 -1.52 6.74 -1.00
N MET A 87 -2.11 7.94 -1.09
CA MET A 87 -3.29 8.31 -0.33
C MET A 87 -4.51 7.43 -0.68
N GLU A 88 -4.80 7.26 -1.98
CA GLU A 88 -5.89 6.40 -2.44
C GLU A 88 -5.73 4.95 -1.93
N GLN A 89 -4.52 4.40 -2.07
CA GLN A 89 -4.21 3.05 -1.61
C GLN A 89 -4.26 2.92 -0.09
N LEU A 90 -3.80 3.95 0.64
CA LEU A 90 -3.85 4.00 2.10
C LEU A 90 -5.30 4.01 2.62
N VAL A 91 -6.17 4.83 2.03
CA VAL A 91 -7.58 4.92 2.43
C VAL A 91 -8.29 3.58 2.23
N ILE A 92 -8.07 2.95 1.08
CA ILE A 92 -8.65 1.63 0.79
C ILE A 92 -8.08 0.57 1.75
N PHE A 93 -6.76 0.58 2.00
CA PHE A 93 -6.13 -0.34 2.95
C PHE A 93 -6.65 -0.16 4.37
N ALA A 94 -6.80 1.08 4.84
CA ALA A 94 -7.31 1.36 6.18
C ALA A 94 -8.75 0.85 6.36
N GLY A 95 -9.61 1.06 5.36
CA GLY A 95 -10.98 0.53 5.37
C GLY A 95 -11.03 -1.00 5.32
N ALA A 96 -10.26 -1.61 4.42
CA ALA A 96 -10.18 -3.07 4.31
C ALA A 96 -9.62 -3.72 5.58
N ALA A 97 -8.61 -3.11 6.21
CA ALA A 97 -8.03 -3.57 7.46
C ALA A 97 -9.02 -3.51 8.63
N ALA A 98 -9.79 -2.42 8.73
CA ALA A 98 -10.83 -2.28 9.75
C ALA A 98 -11.93 -3.33 9.58
N LEU A 99 -12.42 -3.50 8.34
CA LEU A 99 -13.44 -4.50 8.01
C LEU A 99 -12.96 -5.92 8.29
N ALA A 100 -11.74 -6.24 7.88
CA ALA A 100 -11.10 -7.53 8.13
C ALA A 100 -10.93 -7.83 9.62
N LEU A 101 -10.49 -6.86 10.41
CA LEU A 101 -10.37 -7.05 11.86
C LEU A 101 -11.73 -7.22 12.55
N ALA A 102 -12.79 -6.62 12.01
CA ALA A 102 -14.15 -6.78 12.55
C ALA A 102 -14.75 -8.16 12.23
N LEU A 103 -14.49 -8.70 11.04
CA LEU A 103 -15.17 -9.90 10.51
C LEU A 103 -14.32 -11.17 10.53
N MET A 104 -12.99 -11.04 10.60
CA MET A 104 -12.04 -12.14 10.64
C MET A 104 -10.82 -11.79 11.51
N PRO A 105 -11.02 -11.46 12.80
CA PRO A 105 -10.01 -10.83 13.67
C PRO A 105 -8.70 -11.60 13.77
N GLU A 106 -8.75 -12.94 13.93
CA GLU A 106 -7.55 -13.76 14.07
C GLU A 106 -6.70 -13.76 12.78
N THR A 107 -7.34 -14.00 11.65
CA THR A 107 -6.71 -13.99 10.32
C THR A 107 -6.15 -12.60 9.99
N ALA A 108 -6.93 -11.55 10.23
CA ALA A 108 -6.55 -10.17 9.96
C ALA A 108 -5.37 -9.72 10.83
N ALA A 109 -5.40 -10.00 12.14
CA ALA A 109 -4.31 -9.67 13.06
C ALA A 109 -2.98 -10.30 12.64
N ARG A 110 -3.01 -11.49 12.02
CA ARG A 110 -1.82 -12.16 11.50
C ARG A 110 -1.34 -11.60 10.15
N LEU A 111 -2.25 -11.24 9.25
CA LEU A 111 -1.91 -10.75 7.90
C LEU A 111 -1.46 -9.29 7.88
N LEU A 112 -2.15 -8.42 8.62
CA LEU A 112 -2.03 -6.97 8.48
C LEU A 112 -0.62 -6.41 8.70
N PRO A 113 0.18 -6.89 9.69
CA PRO A 113 1.55 -6.42 9.83
C PRO A 113 2.44 -6.74 8.62
N GLY A 114 2.30 -7.93 8.04
CA GLY A 114 3.02 -8.33 6.83
C GLY A 114 2.59 -7.50 5.62
N MET A 115 1.28 -7.27 5.47
CA MET A 115 0.75 -6.40 4.41
C MET A 115 1.21 -4.95 4.57
N SER A 116 1.32 -4.44 5.81
CA SER A 116 1.83 -3.11 6.12
C SER A 116 3.28 -2.93 5.65
N LEU A 117 4.16 -3.89 5.99
CA LEU A 117 5.55 -3.91 5.53
C LEU A 117 5.63 -4.00 4.01
N TRP A 118 4.85 -4.90 3.41
CA TRP A 118 4.80 -5.08 1.96
C TRP A 118 4.34 -3.81 1.24
N PHE A 119 3.37 -3.08 1.82
CA PHE A 119 2.90 -1.81 1.29
C PHE A 119 4.05 -0.84 1.09
N GLY A 120 4.91 -0.66 2.11
CA GLY A 120 6.09 0.19 2.02
C GLY A 120 7.08 -0.23 0.93
N VAL A 121 7.38 -1.53 0.84
CA VAL A 121 8.24 -2.08 -0.22
C VAL A 121 7.67 -1.77 -1.61
N MET A 122 6.37 -1.96 -1.78
CA MET A 122 5.69 -1.70 -3.05
C MET A 122 5.57 -0.21 -3.37
N ARG A 123 5.51 0.67 -2.37
CA ARG A 123 5.60 2.12 -2.58
C ARG A 123 6.98 2.55 -3.07
N LEU A 124 8.05 2.00 -2.50
CA LEU A 124 9.40 2.23 -3.02
C LEU A 124 9.53 1.72 -4.47
N ALA A 125 9.04 0.52 -4.76
CA ALA A 125 9.06 -0.04 -6.10
C ALA A 125 8.24 0.78 -7.10
N PHE A 126 7.07 1.29 -6.69
CA PHE A 126 6.26 2.21 -7.50
C PHE A 126 7.05 3.46 -7.85
N TYR A 127 7.65 4.12 -6.86
CA TYR A 127 8.37 5.38 -7.06
C TYR A 127 9.60 5.19 -7.95
N LEU A 128 10.45 4.22 -7.64
CA LEU A 128 11.66 3.92 -8.43
C LEU A 128 11.31 3.46 -9.86
N GLY A 129 10.23 2.68 -10.01
CA GLY A 129 9.71 2.29 -11.31
C GLY A 129 9.25 3.51 -12.11
N TYR A 130 8.47 4.41 -11.50
CA TYR A 130 7.92 5.58 -12.18
C TYR A 130 9.02 6.54 -12.66
N LYS A 131 10.08 6.74 -11.86
CA LYS A 131 11.25 7.52 -12.28
C LYS A 131 11.92 7.00 -13.55
N LYS A 132 11.83 5.69 -13.82
CA LYS A 132 12.41 5.07 -15.01
C LYS A 132 11.45 5.06 -16.20
N SER A 133 10.18 4.73 -15.96
CA SER A 133 9.15 4.75 -17.00
C SER A 133 7.75 4.71 -16.38
N PRO A 134 6.75 5.40 -16.98
CA PRO A 134 5.36 5.36 -16.52
C PRO A 134 4.75 3.97 -16.39
N THR A 135 5.19 2.99 -17.19
CA THR A 135 4.62 1.64 -17.16
C THR A 135 5.18 0.78 -16.02
N LEU A 136 6.40 1.05 -15.56
CA LEU A 136 7.06 0.25 -14.53
C LEU A 136 6.44 0.42 -13.14
N ARG A 137 5.74 1.54 -12.90
CA ARG A 137 5.01 1.78 -11.65
C ARG A 137 3.86 0.78 -11.43
N ALA A 138 3.41 0.09 -12.49
CA ALA A 138 2.32 -0.89 -12.42
C ALA A 138 2.64 -2.05 -11.46
N PHE A 139 3.91 -2.45 -11.34
CA PHE A 139 4.34 -3.49 -10.40
C PHE A 139 4.05 -3.09 -8.94
N GLY A 140 4.51 -1.91 -8.53
CA GLY A 140 4.28 -1.41 -7.17
C GLY A 140 2.80 -1.09 -6.90
N PHE A 141 2.07 -0.60 -7.92
CA PHE A 141 0.63 -0.38 -7.82
C PHE A 141 -0.12 -1.69 -7.55
N ALA A 142 0.11 -2.71 -8.39
CA ALA A 142 -0.58 -3.98 -8.29
C ALA A 142 -0.30 -4.69 -6.95
N GLY A 143 0.90 -4.50 -6.40
CA GLY A 143 1.37 -5.16 -5.18
C GLY A 143 0.79 -4.58 -3.90
N THR A 144 0.21 -3.38 -3.94
CA THR A 144 -0.63 -2.87 -2.84
C THR A 144 -2.10 -3.10 -3.11
N PHE A 145 -2.54 -2.81 -4.33
CA PHE A 145 -3.96 -2.78 -4.65
C PHE A 145 -4.61 -4.16 -4.60
N HIS A 146 -4.04 -5.16 -5.27
CA HIS A 146 -4.67 -6.48 -5.35
C HIS A 146 -4.65 -7.24 -4.02
N PRO A 147 -3.56 -7.25 -3.23
CA PRO A 147 -3.62 -7.85 -1.89
C PRO A 147 -4.65 -7.18 -0.98
N THR A 148 -4.82 -5.86 -1.09
CA THR A 148 -5.84 -5.13 -0.33
C THR A 148 -7.26 -5.48 -0.79
N LEU A 149 -7.50 -5.63 -2.10
CA LEU A 149 -8.77 -6.10 -2.62
C LEU A 149 -9.09 -7.52 -2.15
N LEU A 150 -8.11 -8.43 -2.18
CA LEU A 150 -8.28 -9.80 -1.69
C LEU A 150 -8.66 -9.81 -0.21
N LEU A 151 -8.01 -8.99 0.62
CA LEU A 151 -8.37 -8.82 2.03
C LEU A 151 -9.81 -8.31 2.19
N PHE A 152 -10.19 -7.28 1.43
CA PHE A 152 -11.54 -6.72 1.46
C PHE A 152 -12.61 -7.76 1.09
N PHE A 153 -12.44 -8.46 -0.03
CA PHE A 153 -13.41 -9.46 -0.49
C PHE A 153 -13.45 -10.70 0.40
N ALA A 154 -12.33 -11.11 0.99
CA ALA A 154 -12.31 -12.18 1.99
C ALA A 154 -13.11 -11.80 3.24
N ALA A 155 -12.97 -10.56 3.72
CA ALA A 155 -13.77 -10.03 4.83
C ALA A 155 -15.27 -10.01 4.47
N LEU A 156 -15.61 -9.52 3.27
CA LEU A 156 -17.00 -9.46 2.82
C LEU A 156 -17.61 -10.88 2.67
N GLY A 157 -16.83 -11.82 2.16
CA GLY A 157 -17.23 -13.22 2.04
C GLY A 157 -17.50 -13.88 3.39
N SER A 158 -16.70 -13.58 4.42
CA SER A 158 -16.93 -14.13 5.77
C SER A 158 -18.22 -13.61 6.41
N LEU A 159 -18.60 -12.35 6.14
CA LEU A 159 -19.88 -11.79 6.58
C LEU A 159 -21.08 -12.51 5.97
N ILE A 160 -21.02 -12.83 4.67
CA ILE A 160 -22.09 -13.53 3.96
C ILE A 160 -22.23 -14.95 4.51
N ALA A 161 -21.10 -15.65 4.71
CA ALA A 161 -21.09 -17.00 5.22
C ALA A 161 -21.58 -17.12 6.68
N SER A 162 -21.50 -16.06 7.48
CA SER A 162 -22.00 -16.07 8.86
C SER A 162 -23.51 -15.81 8.99
N HIS A 163 -24.20 -15.50 7.88
CA HIS A 163 -25.63 -15.16 7.85
C HIS A 163 -26.46 -16.01 6.87
N GLY A 164 -25.86 -17.02 6.23
CA GLY A 164 -26.54 -17.99 5.35
C GLY A 164 -26.48 -19.39 5.91
#